data_AF-A0A165EMN7-F1
#
_entry.id   AF-A0A165EMN7-F1
#
_cell.length_a   1.000
_cell.length_b   1.000
_cell.length_c   1.000
_cell.angle_alpha   90.00
_cell.angle_beta   90.00
_cell.angle_gamma   90.00
#
_symmetry.space_group_name_H-M   'P 1'
#
loop_
_entity.id
_entity.type
_entity.pdbx_description
1 polymer ?
#
loop_
_entity_poly.entity_id
_entity_poly.type
_entity_poly.pdbx_seq_one_letter_code
_entity_poly.pdbx_strand_id
1 'polypeptide(L)'
;MSATGSETRLHIARLGHFDALQHLSIYVEDNEPADNIPSADPSTSSFNMPALTTLALSYHTELGLCGFMVELFHGHFPSLTSLRLDLVGVDLRLPDDIIPACQALAPLFEDIGPHLLTLSLFAHYVYDAPRLLFPPLKRLRKLSLLMIDYDDSPAEFLPRSLIELECQLFLWDNDNTEPLMDCLNRIQSNAQLGSNLKVIRVVEVDQPKFSWLSVGESNPEIAGRLFTCALHLFARGIRLEDEEGACPVLLM
;
A
#
# COMPACT_ATOMS: atom_id res chain seq x y z
N MET A 1 -32.60 4.47 -3.33
CA MET A 1 -33.04 3.09 -3.08
C MET A 1 -31.77 2.31 -2.88
N SER A 2 -31.36 2.06 -1.63
CA SER A 2 -30.10 1.33 -1.35
C SER A 2 -30.31 -0.15 -1.66
N ALA A 3 -29.34 -0.73 -2.35
CA ALA A 3 -29.30 -2.15 -2.59
C ALA A 3 -29.09 -2.83 -1.24
N THR A 4 -30.05 -3.66 -0.81
CA THR A 4 -29.88 -4.45 0.41
C THR A 4 -28.62 -5.31 0.29
N GLY A 5 -27.90 -5.58 1.39
CA GLY A 5 -26.65 -6.37 1.38
C GLY A 5 -26.77 -7.75 0.70
N SER A 6 -27.97 -8.28 0.52
CA SER A 6 -28.24 -9.50 -0.27
C SER A 6 -28.04 -9.32 -1.78
N GLU A 7 -28.39 -8.16 -2.34
CA GLU A 7 -28.19 -7.84 -3.76
C GLU A 7 -26.70 -7.61 -4.07
N THR A 8 -25.98 -6.99 -3.13
CA THR A 8 -24.52 -6.79 -3.22
C THR A 8 -23.81 -8.14 -3.27
N ARG A 9 -24.12 -9.08 -2.37
CA ARG A 9 -23.59 -10.46 -2.41
C ARG A 9 -23.88 -11.19 -3.73
N LEU A 10 -25.06 -10.98 -4.30
CA LEU A 10 -25.48 -11.62 -5.56
C LEU A 10 -24.72 -11.04 -6.77
N HIS A 11 -24.43 -9.74 -6.78
CA HIS A 11 -23.58 -9.12 -7.80
C HIS A 11 -22.11 -9.51 -7.65
N ILE A 12 -21.63 -9.64 -6.42
CA ILE A 12 -20.28 -10.10 -6.05
C ILE A 12 -20.03 -11.53 -6.52
N ALA A 13 -20.94 -12.47 -6.24
CA ALA A 13 -20.80 -13.86 -6.69
C ALA A 13 -20.68 -13.98 -8.22
N ARG A 14 -21.29 -13.05 -8.98
CA ARG A 14 -21.18 -13.02 -10.44
C ARG A 14 -19.80 -12.58 -10.93
N LEU A 15 -19.06 -11.77 -10.16
CA LEU A 15 -17.71 -11.36 -10.54
C LEU A 15 -16.76 -12.55 -10.67
N GLY A 16 -16.93 -13.57 -9.82
CA GLY A 16 -16.13 -14.81 -9.89
C GLY A 16 -16.31 -15.66 -11.15
N HIS A 17 -17.23 -15.30 -12.05
CA HIS A 17 -17.51 -16.06 -13.29
C HIS A 17 -16.77 -15.51 -14.53
N PHE A 18 -16.04 -14.40 -14.39
CA PHE A 18 -15.32 -13.81 -15.50
C PHE A 18 -13.90 -14.38 -15.60
N ASP A 19 -13.78 -15.63 -16.08
CA ASP A 19 -12.51 -16.36 -16.18
C ASP A 19 -11.41 -15.64 -16.99
N ALA A 20 -11.82 -14.77 -17.92
CA ALA A 20 -10.92 -14.01 -18.78
C ALA A 20 -10.64 -12.57 -18.28
N LEU A 21 -11.20 -12.16 -17.14
CA LEU A 21 -11.02 -10.81 -16.61
C LEU A 21 -9.58 -10.62 -16.12
N GLN A 22 -8.88 -9.64 -16.71
CA GLN A 22 -7.48 -9.36 -16.40
C GLN A 22 -7.29 -8.20 -15.43
N HIS A 23 -8.25 -7.27 -15.41
CA HIS A 23 -8.20 -6.05 -14.62
C HIS A 23 -9.53 -5.84 -13.92
N LEU A 24 -9.48 -5.69 -12.60
CA LEU A 24 -10.65 -5.43 -11.77
C LEU A 24 -10.33 -4.25 -10.85
N SER A 25 -11.18 -3.23 -10.91
CA SER A 25 -11.16 -2.10 -9.98
C SER A 25 -12.48 -2.06 -9.26
N ILE A 26 -12.43 -2.08 -7.93
CA ILE A 26 -13.59 -2.08 -7.06
C ILE A 26 -13.49 -0.86 -6.18
N TYR A 27 -14.50 -0.02 -6.25
CA TYR A 27 -14.67 1.12 -5.36
C TYR A 27 -15.90 0.83 -4.51
N VAL A 28 -15.70 0.79 -3.20
CA VAL A 28 -16.74 0.55 -2.23
C VAL A 28 -16.85 1.80 -1.36
N GLU A 29 -18.02 2.42 -1.43
CA GLU A 29 -18.41 3.53 -0.58
C GLU A 29 -19.60 3.05 0.24
N ASP A 30 -19.33 2.73 1.50
CA ASP A 30 -20.36 2.23 2.41
C ASP A 30 -20.72 3.32 3.41
N ASN A 31 -21.92 3.85 3.26
CA ASN A 31 -22.48 4.91 4.09
C ASN A 31 -23.47 4.36 5.14
N GLU A 32 -23.74 3.05 5.13
CA GLU A 32 -24.64 2.43 6.10
C GLU A 32 -23.81 1.66 7.14
N PRO A 33 -24.16 1.73 8.44
CA PRO A 33 -23.48 0.95 9.47
C PRO A 33 -23.52 -0.52 9.07
N ALA A 34 -22.38 -1.20 9.17
CA ALA A 34 -22.25 -2.62 8.85
C ALA A 34 -23.20 -3.43 9.73
N ASP A 35 -24.45 -3.59 9.29
CA ASP A 35 -25.43 -4.46 9.94
C ASP A 35 -24.86 -5.86 9.87
N ASN A 36 -24.36 -6.33 11.02
CA ASN A 36 -23.79 -7.65 11.31
C ASN A 36 -23.99 -8.64 10.17
N ILE A 37 -23.13 -8.55 9.16
CA ILE A 37 -23.20 -9.43 8.00
C ILE A 37 -22.82 -10.80 8.55
N PRO A 38 -23.72 -11.80 8.55
CA PRO A 38 -23.39 -13.11 9.09
C PRO A 38 -22.18 -13.63 8.33
N SER A 39 -21.18 -14.05 9.12
CA SER A 39 -19.93 -14.65 8.64
C SER A 39 -20.26 -15.62 7.51
N ALA A 40 -19.81 -15.31 6.30
CA ALA A 40 -19.97 -16.25 5.21
C ALA A 40 -19.31 -17.55 5.63
N ASP A 41 -19.99 -18.67 5.39
CA ASP A 41 -19.40 -19.98 5.59
C ASP A 41 -18.18 -20.05 4.63
N PRO A 42 -16.93 -20.15 5.15
CA PRO A 42 -15.71 -20.06 4.36
C PRO A 42 -15.62 -21.14 3.27
N SER A 43 -16.54 -22.10 3.29
CA SER A 43 -16.65 -23.20 2.34
C SER A 43 -17.44 -22.89 1.05
N THR A 44 -18.12 -21.73 0.90
CA THR A 44 -19.18 -21.59 -0.13
C THR A 44 -18.97 -20.60 -1.28
N SER A 45 -17.99 -19.69 -1.26
CA SER A 45 -17.62 -18.95 -2.48
C SER A 45 -16.25 -18.29 -2.38
N SER A 46 -15.20 -19.02 -2.76
CA SER A 46 -13.93 -18.39 -3.07
C SER A 46 -14.03 -17.73 -4.44
N PHE A 47 -13.73 -16.43 -4.51
CA PHE A 47 -13.45 -15.78 -5.78
C PHE A 47 -12.39 -16.58 -6.52
N ASN A 48 -12.69 -17.10 -7.71
CA ASN A 48 -11.71 -17.78 -8.54
C ASN A 48 -11.57 -17.01 -9.85
N MET A 49 -10.51 -16.21 -9.97
CA MET A 49 -10.28 -15.37 -11.14
C MET A 49 -8.89 -15.67 -11.72
N PRO A 50 -8.74 -16.78 -12.46
CA PRO A 50 -7.43 -17.30 -12.84
C PRO A 50 -6.65 -16.39 -13.79
N ALA A 51 -7.32 -15.54 -14.57
CA ALA A 51 -6.68 -14.60 -15.49
C ALA A 51 -6.43 -13.20 -14.87
N LEU A 52 -6.85 -12.95 -13.63
CA LEU A 52 -6.75 -11.61 -13.04
C LEU A 52 -5.30 -11.25 -12.78
N THR A 53 -4.81 -10.21 -13.46
CA THR A 53 -3.44 -9.71 -13.33
C THR A 53 -3.34 -8.44 -12.49
N THR A 54 -4.42 -7.65 -12.43
CA THR A 54 -4.48 -6.40 -11.70
C THR A 54 -5.75 -6.32 -10.89
N LEU A 55 -5.59 -6.07 -9.59
CA LEU A 55 -6.68 -5.80 -8.66
C LEU A 55 -6.44 -4.44 -8.01
N ALA A 56 -7.39 -3.54 -8.13
CA ALA A 56 -7.43 -2.28 -7.40
C ALA A 56 -8.68 -2.27 -6.53
N LEU A 57 -8.50 -1.96 -5.26
CA LEU A 57 -9.56 -1.93 -4.27
C LEU A 57 -9.46 -0.63 -3.49
N SER A 58 -10.50 0.18 -3.60
CA SER A 58 -10.68 1.42 -2.84
C SER A 58 -11.87 1.25 -1.92
N TYR A 59 -11.63 1.39 -0.62
CA TYR A 59 -12.64 1.29 0.42
C TYR A 59 -12.49 2.48 1.36
N HIS A 60 -13.52 3.32 1.38
CA HIS A 60 -13.57 4.51 2.21
C HIS A 60 -14.79 4.40 3.12
N THR A 61 -14.54 4.03 4.37
CA THR A 61 -15.56 3.99 5.41
C THR A 61 -14.89 4.12 6.77
N GLU A 62 -15.59 4.70 7.74
CA GLU A 62 -15.19 4.67 9.15
C GLU A 62 -15.53 3.33 9.82
N LEU A 63 -16.21 2.45 9.10
CA LEU A 63 -16.66 1.14 9.58
C LEU A 63 -15.59 0.08 9.31
N GLY A 64 -15.61 -1.00 10.09
CA GLY A 64 -14.69 -2.12 9.91
C GLY A 64 -14.86 -2.83 8.55
N LEU A 65 -13.96 -3.79 8.26
CA LEU A 65 -14.01 -4.59 7.03
C LEU A 65 -15.40 -5.26 6.85
N CYS A 66 -16.06 -4.99 5.72
CA CYS A 66 -17.29 -5.68 5.38
C CYS A 66 -17.02 -7.13 4.92
N GLY A 67 -18.03 -7.99 5.04
CA GLY A 67 -17.90 -9.42 4.67
C GLY A 67 -17.44 -9.66 3.24
N PHE A 68 -17.76 -8.75 2.32
CA PHE A 68 -17.25 -8.77 0.95
C PHE A 68 -15.72 -8.72 0.87
N MET A 69 -15.08 -7.86 1.67
CA MET A 69 -13.63 -7.72 1.69
C MET A 69 -12.99 -9.00 2.21
N VAL A 70 -13.57 -9.59 3.26
CA VAL A 70 -13.11 -10.87 3.82
C VAL A 70 -13.20 -11.99 2.78
N GLU A 71 -14.32 -12.10 2.06
CA GLU A 71 -14.49 -13.08 0.97
C GLU A 71 -13.48 -12.85 -0.17
N LEU A 72 -13.25 -11.59 -0.56
CA LEU A 72 -12.28 -11.22 -1.59
C LEU A 72 -10.84 -11.59 -1.18
N PHE A 73 -10.48 -11.38 0.08
CA PHE A 73 -9.14 -11.71 0.60
C PHE A 73 -8.88 -13.23 0.69
N HIS A 74 -9.93 -14.05 0.69
CA HIS A 74 -9.85 -15.51 0.58
C HIS A 74 -10.02 -16.02 -0.86
N GLY A 75 -10.08 -15.11 -1.83
CA GLY A 75 -10.09 -15.45 -3.25
C GLY A 75 -8.77 -16.08 -3.71
N HIS A 76 -8.83 -16.79 -4.82
CA HIS A 76 -7.70 -17.39 -5.50
C HIS A 76 -7.37 -16.62 -6.78
N PHE A 77 -6.16 -16.05 -6.84
CA PHE A 77 -5.74 -15.15 -7.92
C PHE A 77 -4.34 -15.52 -8.45
N PRO A 78 -4.19 -16.69 -9.11
CA PRO A 78 -2.87 -17.25 -9.45
C PRO A 78 -2.06 -16.40 -10.45
N SER A 79 -2.71 -15.54 -11.23
CA SER A 79 -2.05 -14.65 -12.20
C SER A 79 -1.83 -13.23 -11.68
N LEU A 80 -2.20 -12.93 -10.42
CA LEU A 80 -2.17 -11.58 -9.90
C LEU A 80 -0.74 -11.10 -9.70
N THR A 81 -0.40 -9.99 -10.37
CA THR A 81 0.95 -9.41 -10.32
C THR A 81 0.94 -7.96 -9.85
N SER A 82 -0.20 -7.29 -9.87
CA SER A 82 -0.35 -5.92 -9.40
C SER A 82 -1.55 -5.79 -8.47
N LEU A 83 -1.30 -5.34 -7.24
CA LEU A 83 -2.33 -5.09 -6.24
C LEU A 83 -2.26 -3.63 -5.78
N ARG A 84 -3.40 -2.94 -5.79
CA ARG A 84 -3.58 -1.64 -5.14
C ARG A 84 -4.68 -1.78 -4.09
N LEU A 85 -4.32 -1.48 -2.84
CA LEU A 85 -5.23 -1.39 -1.71
C LEU A 85 -5.24 0.06 -1.25
N ASP A 86 -6.41 0.67 -1.28
CA ASP A 86 -6.68 2.03 -0.84
C ASP A 86 -7.79 1.94 0.22
N LEU A 87 -7.37 1.84 1.47
CA LEU A 87 -8.17 1.54 2.67
C LEU A 87 -8.15 2.75 3.62
N VAL A 88 -8.11 3.97 3.06
CA VAL A 88 -8.07 5.21 3.82
C VAL A 88 -9.35 5.35 4.66
N GLY A 89 -9.18 5.52 5.97
CA GLY A 89 -10.27 5.67 6.93
C GLY A 89 -10.79 4.37 7.54
N VAL A 90 -10.39 3.21 7.00
CA VAL A 90 -10.89 1.90 7.46
C VAL A 90 -10.16 1.49 8.74
N ASP A 91 -10.90 1.33 9.84
CA ASP A 91 -10.37 0.63 11.00
C ASP A 91 -10.39 -0.88 10.72
N LEU A 92 -9.21 -1.42 10.38
CA LEU A 92 -9.05 -2.85 10.09
C LEU A 92 -9.08 -3.71 11.37
N ARG A 93 -9.24 -3.12 12.56
CA ARG A 93 -9.43 -3.88 13.80
C ARG A 93 -10.77 -4.61 13.76
N LEU A 94 -10.77 -5.87 14.16
CA LEU A 94 -12.00 -6.65 14.26
C LEU A 94 -12.80 -6.23 15.51
N PRO A 95 -14.15 -6.24 15.47
CA PRO A 95 -15.00 -5.72 16.55
C PRO A 95 -14.74 -6.31 17.95
N ASP A 96 -14.22 -7.52 18.03
CA ASP A 96 -14.15 -8.30 19.27
C ASP A 96 -12.72 -8.62 19.76
N ASP A 97 -11.63 -8.17 19.10
CA ASP A 97 -10.28 -8.59 19.51
C ASP A 97 -9.13 -7.62 19.24
N ILE A 98 -8.11 -7.74 20.11
CA ILE A 98 -6.79 -7.06 20.20
C ILE A 98 -5.87 -7.41 19.00
N ILE A 99 -6.45 -7.81 17.88
CA ILE A 99 -5.71 -8.32 16.71
C ILE A 99 -5.27 -7.15 15.84
N PRO A 100 -4.00 -7.11 15.41
CA PRO A 100 -3.52 -6.07 14.51
C PRO A 100 -4.31 -6.04 13.21
N ALA A 101 -4.70 -4.83 12.82
CA ALA A 101 -5.34 -4.44 11.56
C ALA A 101 -4.91 -5.27 10.33
N CYS A 102 -3.61 -5.54 10.18
CA CYS A 102 -3.07 -6.17 8.99
C CYS A 102 -3.30 -7.69 8.91
N GLN A 103 -3.70 -8.37 10.01
CA GLN A 103 -3.90 -9.82 9.98
C GLN A 103 -5.04 -10.25 9.05
N ALA A 104 -6.07 -9.40 8.88
CA ALA A 104 -7.17 -9.68 7.95
C ALA A 104 -6.70 -9.74 6.48
N LEU A 105 -5.58 -9.07 6.16
CA LEU A 105 -4.97 -9.10 4.82
C LEU A 105 -4.04 -10.30 4.63
N ALA A 106 -3.58 -10.96 5.70
CA ALA A 106 -2.58 -12.01 5.60
C ALA A 106 -2.96 -13.16 4.63
N PRO A 107 -4.21 -13.69 4.61
CA PRO A 107 -4.59 -14.75 3.68
C PRO A 107 -4.38 -14.37 2.21
N LEU A 108 -4.70 -13.13 1.85
CA LEU A 108 -4.50 -12.62 0.49
C LEU A 108 -3.02 -12.64 0.10
N PHE A 109 -2.15 -12.17 1.00
CA PHE A 109 -0.71 -12.06 0.75
C PHE A 109 0.00 -13.43 0.78
N GLU A 110 -0.53 -14.41 1.50
CA GLU A 110 -0.05 -15.80 1.46
C GLU A 110 -0.30 -16.44 0.09
N ASP A 111 -1.46 -16.21 -0.53
CA ASP A 111 -1.78 -16.74 -1.87
C ASP A 111 -1.00 -16.01 -2.98
N ILE A 112 -1.07 -14.68 -3.02
CA ILE A 112 -0.56 -13.88 -4.16
C ILE A 112 0.89 -13.42 -3.99
N GLY A 113 1.38 -13.35 -2.75
CA GLY A 113 2.67 -12.73 -2.42
C GLY A 113 3.88 -13.27 -3.20
N PRO A 114 3.99 -14.60 -3.43
CA PRO A 114 5.06 -15.16 -4.25
C PRO A 114 5.09 -14.67 -5.71
N HIS A 115 3.97 -14.19 -6.23
CA HIS A 115 3.80 -13.77 -7.63
C HIS A 115 3.72 -12.25 -7.81
N LEU A 116 3.43 -11.51 -6.74
CA LEU A 116 3.23 -10.08 -6.78
C LEU A 116 4.49 -9.31 -7.20
N LEU A 117 4.35 -8.41 -8.18
CA LEU A 117 5.40 -7.55 -8.71
C LEU A 117 5.23 -6.09 -8.29
N THR A 118 3.98 -5.65 -8.16
CA THR A 118 3.63 -4.28 -7.77
C THR A 118 2.63 -4.31 -6.63
N LEU A 119 2.92 -3.54 -5.58
CA LEU A 119 2.02 -3.32 -4.46
C LEU A 119 1.90 -1.83 -4.20
N SER A 120 0.67 -1.34 -4.10
CA SER A 120 0.34 -0.03 -3.55
C SER A 120 -0.55 -0.24 -2.33
N LEU A 121 -0.13 0.25 -1.17
CA LEU A 121 -0.87 0.14 0.08
C LEU A 121 -1.04 1.54 0.68
N PHE A 122 -2.26 2.07 0.55
CA PHE A 122 -2.70 3.31 1.17
C PHE A 122 -3.69 2.93 2.26
N ALA A 123 -3.25 2.89 3.51
CA ALA A 123 -4.13 2.55 4.61
C ALA A 123 -3.68 3.33 5.83
N HIS A 124 -4.65 3.80 6.62
CA HIS A 124 -4.37 4.30 7.95
C HIS A 124 -4.34 3.11 8.91
N TYR A 125 -3.62 3.25 10.02
CA TYR A 125 -3.60 2.25 11.10
C TYR A 125 -2.96 0.88 10.75
N VAL A 126 -2.16 0.80 9.69
CA VAL A 126 -1.40 -0.40 9.30
C VAL A 126 0.03 -0.41 9.84
N TYR A 127 0.17 -0.05 11.12
CA TYR A 127 1.46 0.13 11.82
C TYR A 127 2.43 -1.05 11.64
N ASP A 128 1.91 -2.28 11.60
CA ASP A 128 2.69 -3.51 11.50
C ASP A 128 2.65 -4.18 10.12
N ALA A 129 2.06 -3.52 9.11
CA ALA A 129 2.01 -4.04 7.74
C ALA A 129 3.39 -4.41 7.18
N PRO A 130 4.46 -3.62 7.36
CA PRO A 130 5.77 -4.01 6.85
C PRO A 130 6.24 -5.35 7.40
N ARG A 131 6.01 -5.59 8.70
CA ARG A 131 6.40 -6.82 9.38
C ARG A 131 5.57 -8.03 8.96
N LEU A 132 4.26 -7.85 8.76
CA LEU A 132 3.34 -8.96 8.48
C LEU A 132 3.15 -9.24 6.98
N LEU A 133 3.05 -8.20 6.16
CA LEU A 133 2.65 -8.30 4.75
C LEU A 133 3.83 -8.38 3.78
N PHE A 134 5.00 -7.83 4.13
CA PHE A 134 6.16 -7.84 3.21
C PHE A 134 6.95 -9.15 3.16
N PRO A 135 7.05 -9.98 4.23
CA PRO A 135 7.76 -11.25 4.18
C PRO A 135 7.39 -12.17 3.00
N PRO A 136 6.11 -12.37 2.61
CA PRO A 136 5.77 -13.22 1.47
C PRO A 136 6.13 -12.62 0.10
N LEU A 137 6.43 -11.33 0.00
CA LEU A 137 6.60 -10.58 -1.25
C LEU A 137 7.98 -10.79 -1.92
N LYS A 138 8.32 -12.04 -2.27
CA LYS A 138 9.68 -12.42 -2.70
C LYS A 138 10.10 -11.86 -4.08
N ARG A 139 9.14 -11.45 -4.90
CA ARG A 139 9.38 -10.97 -6.28
C ARG A 139 9.00 -9.52 -6.50
N LEU A 140 8.58 -8.82 -5.45
CA LEU A 140 8.11 -7.44 -5.53
C LEU A 140 9.19 -6.53 -6.09
N ARG A 141 8.83 -5.74 -7.11
CA ARG A 141 9.71 -4.80 -7.81
C ARG A 141 9.38 -3.36 -7.48
N LYS A 142 8.09 -3.04 -7.35
CA LYS A 142 7.58 -1.72 -6.99
C LYS A 142 6.70 -1.80 -5.77
N LEU A 143 6.95 -0.91 -4.81
CA LEU A 143 6.18 -0.76 -3.58
C LEU A 143 5.82 0.70 -3.41
N SER A 144 4.54 1.01 -3.22
CA SER A 144 4.04 2.34 -2.88
C SER A 144 3.36 2.29 -1.53
N LEU A 145 3.77 3.18 -0.63
CA LEU A 145 3.33 3.21 0.76
C LEU A 145 2.95 4.63 1.17
N LEU A 146 1.88 4.75 1.93
CA LEU A 146 1.63 5.93 2.75
C LEU A 146 2.58 5.91 3.95
N MET A 147 3.40 6.94 4.10
CA MET A 147 4.47 7.08 5.11
C MET A 147 3.97 7.78 6.37
N ILE A 148 2.95 7.23 7.02
CA ILE A 148 2.33 7.80 8.21
C ILE A 148 2.23 6.68 9.26
N ASP A 149 2.53 7.01 10.52
CA ASP A 149 2.15 6.17 11.65
C ASP A 149 2.65 4.71 11.56
N TYR A 150 3.96 4.49 11.44
CA TYR A 150 4.54 3.14 11.60
C TYR A 150 5.24 3.00 12.95
N ASP A 151 5.01 1.87 13.64
CA ASP A 151 5.69 1.54 14.89
C ASP A 151 7.20 1.34 14.65
N ASP A 152 7.53 0.66 13.54
CA ASP A 152 8.88 0.39 13.08
C ASP A 152 9.08 0.96 11.67
N SER A 153 10.32 1.35 11.37
CA SER A 153 10.67 1.85 10.04
C SER A 153 10.37 0.82 8.95
N PRO A 154 9.58 1.15 7.91
CA PRO A 154 9.31 0.24 6.79
C PRO A 154 10.60 -0.25 6.10
N ALA A 155 11.67 0.54 6.19
CA ALA A 155 13.01 0.23 5.67
C ALA A 155 13.53 -1.16 6.10
N GLU A 156 13.23 -1.60 7.32
CA GLU A 156 13.77 -2.86 7.87
C GLU A 156 13.16 -4.11 7.23
N PHE A 157 11.95 -3.96 6.69
CA PHE A 157 11.16 -5.06 6.14
C PHE A 157 11.08 -5.03 4.62
N LEU A 158 11.76 -4.08 3.95
CA LEU A 158 11.70 -3.96 2.51
C LEU A 158 12.13 -5.27 1.82
N PRO A 159 11.33 -5.78 0.86
CA PRO A 159 11.71 -6.97 0.10
C PRO A 159 13.04 -6.78 -0.62
N ARG A 160 13.91 -7.80 -0.57
CA ARG A 160 15.21 -7.74 -1.25
C ARG A 160 15.11 -7.56 -2.77
N SER A 161 13.98 -7.96 -3.37
CA SER A 161 13.72 -7.85 -4.81
C SER A 161 13.33 -6.44 -5.26
N LEU A 162 13.05 -5.53 -4.31
CA LEU A 162 12.52 -4.20 -4.54
C LEU A 162 13.49 -3.33 -5.34
N ILE A 163 12.98 -2.66 -6.37
CA ILE A 163 13.73 -1.76 -7.28
C ILE A 163 13.26 -0.32 -7.10
N GLU A 164 11.97 -0.13 -6.91
CA GLU A 164 11.33 1.19 -6.77
C GLU A 164 10.49 1.23 -5.50
N LEU A 165 10.79 2.20 -4.65
CA LEU A 165 9.98 2.56 -3.49
C LEU A 165 9.33 3.91 -3.76
N GLU A 166 8.02 3.99 -3.61
CA GLU A 166 7.26 5.22 -3.68
C GLU A 166 6.72 5.54 -2.29
N CYS A 167 7.16 6.66 -1.74
CA CYS A 167 6.81 7.14 -0.43
C CYS A 167 5.79 8.26 -0.60
N GLN A 168 4.54 7.98 -0.28
CA GLN A 168 3.46 8.96 -0.27
C GLN A 168 3.34 9.57 1.11
N LEU A 169 3.18 10.89 1.21
CA LEU A 169 3.03 11.59 2.49
C LEU A 169 2.28 12.91 2.31
N PHE A 170 1.94 13.52 3.44
CA PHE A 170 1.38 14.86 3.52
C PHE A 170 2.49 15.85 3.96
N LEU A 171 3.12 16.56 3.02
CA LEU A 171 4.28 17.43 3.30
C LEU A 171 3.91 18.74 4.02
N TRP A 172 2.63 19.07 4.10
CA TRP A 172 2.15 20.26 4.81
C TRP A 172 2.25 20.11 6.34
N ASP A 173 2.48 18.90 6.83
CA ASP A 173 2.67 18.61 8.25
C ASP A 173 4.08 18.05 8.49
N ASN A 174 4.88 18.77 9.28
CA ASN A 174 6.25 18.37 9.59
C ASN A 174 6.30 17.00 10.30
N ASP A 175 5.31 16.69 11.13
CA ASP A 175 5.28 15.44 11.89
C ASP A 175 5.12 14.23 10.95
N ASN A 176 4.44 14.41 9.82
CA ASN A 176 4.26 13.38 8.79
C ASN A 176 5.53 13.12 7.95
N THR A 177 6.58 13.93 8.12
CA THR A 177 7.84 13.76 7.36
C THR A 177 8.89 12.96 8.11
N GLU A 178 8.77 12.80 9.43
CA GLU A 178 9.72 12.01 10.23
C GLU A 178 9.74 10.51 9.85
N PRO A 179 8.62 9.83 9.57
CA PRO A 179 8.65 8.44 9.11
C PRO A 179 9.40 8.28 7.78
N LEU A 180 9.26 9.24 6.86
CA LEU A 180 10.05 9.29 5.63
C LEU A 180 11.54 9.44 5.96
N MET A 181 11.90 10.41 6.79
CA MET A 181 13.30 10.67 7.13
C MET A 181 13.96 9.48 7.84
N ASP A 182 13.29 8.83 8.78
CA ASP A 182 13.79 7.62 9.42
C ASP A 182 14.00 6.48 8.41
N CYS A 183 13.02 6.25 7.53
CA CYS A 183 13.13 5.25 6.46
C CYS A 183 14.35 5.51 5.56
N LEU A 184 14.53 6.74 5.08
CA LEU A 184 15.67 7.13 4.25
C LEU A 184 16.99 6.96 5.00
N ASN A 185 17.06 7.37 6.26
CA ASN A 185 18.26 7.25 7.10
C ASN A 185 18.65 5.80 7.34
N ARG A 186 17.69 4.89 7.57
CA ARG A 186 17.98 3.46 7.73
C ARG A 186 18.44 2.82 6.43
N ILE A 187 17.80 3.15 5.31
CA ILE A 187 18.26 2.71 3.97
C ILE A 187 19.69 3.21 3.75
N GLN A 188 19.99 4.47 4.05
CA GLN A 188 21.33 5.06 3.91
C GLN A 188 22.37 4.37 4.81
N SER A 189 22.02 4.05 6.05
CA SER A 189 22.96 3.54 7.05
C SER A 189 23.27 2.05 6.88
N ASN A 190 22.36 1.29 6.28
CA ASN A 190 22.52 -0.15 6.11
C ASN A 190 22.67 -0.54 4.63
N ALA A 191 23.88 -0.97 4.25
CA ALA A 191 24.20 -1.39 2.88
C ALA A 191 23.35 -2.58 2.37
N GLN A 192 22.86 -3.43 3.29
CA GLN A 192 22.10 -4.62 2.95
C GLN A 192 20.62 -4.32 2.70
N LEU A 193 20.08 -3.28 3.35
CA LEU A 193 18.71 -2.82 3.12
C LEU A 193 18.60 -2.23 1.72
N GLY A 194 17.64 -2.72 0.94
CA GLY A 194 17.40 -2.24 -0.42
C GLY A 194 18.59 -2.45 -1.36
N SER A 195 19.34 -3.55 -1.25
CA SER A 195 20.49 -3.82 -2.14
C SER A 195 20.17 -3.74 -3.65
N ASN A 196 18.94 -4.04 -4.05
CA ASN A 196 18.46 -3.89 -5.43
C ASN A 196 17.72 -2.58 -5.71
N LEU A 197 17.43 -1.77 -4.68
CA LEU A 197 16.71 -0.51 -4.78
C LEU A 197 17.52 0.44 -5.67
N LYS A 198 16.83 1.11 -6.59
CA LYS A 198 17.42 2.08 -7.54
C LYS A 198 16.75 3.43 -7.47
N VAL A 199 15.48 3.46 -7.12
CA VAL A 199 14.67 4.68 -7.09
C VAL A 199 13.86 4.70 -5.81
N ILE A 200 13.90 5.84 -5.14
CA ILE A 200 12.94 6.24 -4.12
C ILE A 200 12.23 7.47 -4.66
N ARG A 201 10.92 7.42 -4.84
CA ARG A 201 10.11 8.56 -5.28
C ARG A 201 9.32 9.10 -4.10
N VAL A 202 9.38 10.40 -3.89
CA VAL A 202 8.56 11.10 -2.90
C VAL A 202 7.36 11.68 -3.63
N VAL A 203 6.16 11.41 -3.11
CA VAL A 203 4.89 11.81 -3.72
C VAL A 203 4.03 12.50 -2.66
N GLU A 204 3.53 13.68 -2.98
CA GLU A 204 2.50 14.33 -2.15
C GLU A 204 1.16 13.64 -2.41
N VAL A 205 0.46 13.27 -1.34
CA VAL A 205 -0.90 12.68 -1.48
C VAL A 205 -1.88 13.72 -2.00
N ASP A 206 -1.76 14.97 -1.53
CA ASP A 206 -2.59 16.09 -1.91
C ASP A 206 -1.93 17.00 -2.97
N GLN A 207 -2.56 18.14 -3.26
CA GLN A 207 -1.95 19.20 -4.08
C GLN A 207 -1.41 20.32 -3.17
N PRO A 208 -0.29 20.97 -3.55
CA PRO A 208 0.46 20.82 -4.80
C PRO A 208 1.44 19.63 -4.79
N LYS A 209 1.71 19.08 -5.97
CA LYS A 209 2.71 18.02 -6.16
C LYS A 209 4.06 18.34 -5.54
N PHE A 210 4.72 17.31 -5.03
CA PHE A 210 6.09 17.42 -4.58
C PHE A 210 7.03 17.69 -5.75
N SER A 211 7.79 18.78 -5.64
CA SER A 211 8.94 19.07 -6.49
C SER A 211 10.08 19.59 -5.61
N TRP A 212 11.32 19.38 -6.04
CA TRP A 212 12.48 19.90 -5.30
C TRP A 212 12.48 21.42 -5.17
N LEU A 213 11.91 22.12 -6.14
CA LEU A 213 11.79 23.58 -6.12
C LEU A 213 10.73 24.03 -5.11
N SER A 214 9.53 23.44 -5.17
CA SER A 214 8.41 23.83 -4.30
C SER A 214 8.70 23.55 -2.83
N VAL A 215 9.31 22.41 -2.49
CA VAL A 215 9.67 22.10 -1.10
C VAL A 215 10.73 23.05 -0.54
N GLY A 216 11.67 23.51 -1.38
CA GLY A 216 12.69 24.47 -0.96
C GLY A 216 12.10 25.83 -0.55
N GLU A 217 11.01 26.23 -1.20
CA GLU A 217 10.30 27.48 -0.90
C GLU A 217 9.34 27.33 0.29
N SER A 218 8.59 26.23 0.36
CA SER A 218 7.58 26.01 1.40
C SER A 218 8.16 25.51 2.72
N ASN A 219 9.20 24.66 2.65
CA ASN A 219 9.79 24.00 3.81
C ASN A 219 11.31 23.79 3.65
N PRO A 220 12.11 24.87 3.80
CA PRO A 220 13.55 24.83 3.54
C PRO A 220 14.31 23.87 4.46
N GLU A 221 13.82 23.62 5.68
CA GLU A 221 14.45 22.68 6.62
C GLU A 221 14.34 21.24 6.11
N ILE A 222 13.14 20.81 5.73
CA ILE A 222 12.91 19.49 5.15
C ILE A 222 13.64 19.36 3.82
N ALA A 223 13.62 20.39 2.98
CA ALA A 223 14.36 20.41 1.73
C ALA A 223 15.86 20.16 1.95
N GLY A 224 16.47 20.82 2.94
CA GLY A 224 17.88 20.62 3.30
C GLY A 224 18.18 19.21 3.80
N ARG A 225 17.29 18.63 4.62
CA ARG A 225 17.40 17.25 5.10
C ARG A 225 17.28 16.23 3.96
N LEU A 226 16.25 16.35 3.13
CA LEU A 226 16.02 15.49 1.97
C LEU A 226 17.15 15.60 0.96
N PHE A 227 17.67 16.80 0.70
CA PHE A 227 18.80 17.01 -0.20
C PHE A 227 20.07 16.33 0.32
N THR A 228 20.33 16.45 1.63
CA THR A 228 21.45 15.75 2.27
C THR A 228 21.30 14.23 2.13
N CYS A 229 20.11 13.68 2.38
CA CYS A 229 19.85 12.26 2.16
C CYS A 229 20.00 11.86 0.68
N ALA A 230 19.53 12.69 -0.26
CA ALA A 230 19.64 12.45 -1.69
C ALA A 230 21.10 12.27 -2.13
N LEU A 231 22.01 13.11 -1.64
CA LEU A 231 23.46 12.99 -1.92
C LEU A 231 24.03 11.65 -1.45
N HIS A 232 23.69 11.24 -0.22
CA HIS A 232 24.20 9.99 0.35
C HIS A 232 23.61 8.75 -0.35
N LEU A 233 22.31 8.78 -0.69
CA LEU A 233 21.65 7.73 -1.45
C LEU A 233 22.23 7.63 -2.86
N PHE A 234 22.50 8.77 -3.50
CA PHE A 234 23.09 8.82 -4.84
C PHE A 234 24.49 8.21 -4.88
N ALA A 235 25.31 8.45 -3.85
CA ALA A 235 26.62 7.79 -3.70
C ALA A 235 26.52 6.26 -3.61
N ARG A 236 25.33 5.72 -3.25
CA ARG A 236 25.02 4.29 -3.24
C ARG A 236 24.32 3.80 -4.52
N GLY A 237 24.13 4.68 -5.51
CA GLY A 237 23.43 4.37 -6.76
C GLY A 237 21.90 4.33 -6.62
N ILE A 238 21.34 4.97 -5.59
CA ILE A 238 19.90 5.10 -5.38
C ILE A 238 19.52 6.56 -5.68
N ARG A 239 18.55 6.77 -6.57
CA ARG A 239 18.05 8.11 -6.90
C ARG A 239 16.86 8.43 -6.01
N LEU A 240 16.93 9.54 -5.28
CA LEU A 240 15.77 10.15 -4.63
C LEU A 240 15.15 11.12 -5.65
N GLU A 241 13.94 10.80 -6.10
CA GLU A 241 13.20 11.51 -7.14
C GLU A 241 12.00 12.25 -6.56
N ASP A 242 11.63 13.36 -7.18
CA ASP A 242 10.32 13.97 -7.01
C ASP A 242 9.26 13.32 -7.91
N GLU A 243 8.04 13.87 -7.93
CA GLU A 243 6.93 13.33 -8.73
C GLU A 243 7.16 13.41 -10.25
N GLU A 244 8.05 14.29 -10.71
CA GLU A 244 8.40 14.43 -12.12
C GLU A 244 9.59 13.54 -12.51
N GLY A 245 10.15 12.80 -11.56
CA GLY A 245 11.34 11.97 -11.76
C GLY A 245 12.65 12.76 -11.71
N ALA A 246 12.61 14.03 -11.28
CA ALA A 246 13.81 14.83 -11.14
C ALA A 246 14.58 14.42 -9.88
N CYS A 247 15.90 14.29 -10.02
CA CYS A 247 16.81 13.99 -8.92
C CYS A 247 17.71 15.22 -8.71
N PRO A 248 17.75 15.82 -7.51
CA PRO A 248 18.35 17.13 -7.31
C PRO A 248 19.88 17.06 -7.50
N VAL A 249 20.46 15.88 -7.29
CA VAL A 249 21.90 15.61 -7.47
C VAL A 249 22.31 15.59 -8.95
N LEU A 250 21.38 15.30 -9.88
CA LEU A 250 21.64 15.29 -11.33
C LEU A 250 21.44 16.66 -11.99
N LEU A 251 20.87 17.62 -11.26
CA LEU A 251 20.59 18.98 -11.74
C LEU A 251 21.72 19.97 -11.40
N MET A 252 22.76 19.52 -10.69
CA MET A 252 23.96 20.30 -10.35
C MET A 252 25.06 20.11 -11.39
#